data_AF-A0A957H4C5-F1
#
_entry.id   AF-A0A957H4C5-F1
#
_cell.length_a   1.000
_cell.length_b   1.000
_cell.length_c   1.000
_cell.angle_alpha   90.00
_cell.angle_beta   90.00
_cell.angle_gamma   90.00
#
_symmetry.space_group_name_H-M   'P 1'
#
loop_
_entity.id
_entity.type
_entity.pdbx_description
1 polymer ?
#
loop_
_entity_poly.entity_id
_entity_poly.type
_entity_poly.pdbx_seq_one_letter_code
_entity_poly.pdbx_strand_id
1 'polypeptide(L)' 'RQELLGCVERRLRTMTADRQEVLRLRFWAGLSTKETARVMRKGESAVKMLLARAVADLRERCLDET' A
#
# COMPACT_ATOMS: atom_id res chain seq x y z
N ARG A 1 -19.90 -4.91 0.79
CA ARG A 1 -18.62 -5.45 1.33
C ARG A 1 -17.85 -6.30 0.30
N GLN A 2 -18.49 -7.21 -0.45
CA GLN A 2 -17.82 -7.99 -1.51
C GLN A 2 -17.29 -7.09 -2.64
N GLU A 3 -18.04 -6.07 -3.06
CA GLU A 3 -17.60 -5.12 -4.10
C GLU A 3 -16.35 -4.34 -3.70
N LEU A 4 -16.28 -3.87 -2.45
CA LEU A 4 -15.11 -3.20 -1.89
C LEU A 4 -13.87 -4.09 -1.94
N LEU A 5 -13.98 -5.34 -1.46
CA LEU A 5 -12.87 -6.30 -1.49
C LEU A 5 -12.43 -6.58 -2.93
N GLY A 6 -13.39 -6.78 -3.85
CA GLY A 6 -13.09 -6.97 -5.26
C GLY A 6 -12.39 -5.76 -5.89
N CYS A 7 -12.77 -4.53 -5.51
CA CYS A 7 -12.06 -3.33 -5.95
C CYS A 7 -10.63 -3.30 -5.42
N VAL A 8 -10.44 -3.51 -4.11
CA VAL A 8 -9.12 -3.51 -3.47
C VAL A 8 -8.21 -4.55 -4.12
N GLU A 9 -8.68 -5.77 -4.35
CA GLU A 9 -7.91 -6.83 -5.02
C GLU A 9 -7.45 -6.41 -6.43
N ARG A 10 -8.35 -5.83 -7.23
CA ARG A 10 -7.98 -5.33 -8.58
C ARG A 10 -6.94 -4.21 -8.48
N ARG A 11 -7.13 -3.24 -7.60
CA ARG A 11 -6.19 -2.13 -7.42
C ARG A 11 -4.82 -2.62 -6.99
N LEU A 12 -4.75 -3.50 -5.98
CA LEU A 12 -3.50 -4.08 -5.49
C LEU A 12 -2.69 -4.74 -6.62
N ARG A 13 -3.35 -5.51 -7.51
CA ARG A 13 -2.67 -6.15 -8.66
C ARG A 13 -2.10 -5.15 -9.68
N THR A 14 -2.72 -3.97 -9.81
CA THR A 14 -2.30 -2.93 -10.77
C THR A 14 -1.31 -1.91 -10.20
N MET A 15 -1.05 -1.93 -8.89
CA MET A 15 -0.08 -1.03 -8.27
C MET A 15 1.35 -1.35 -8.69
N THR A 16 2.24 -0.36 -8.60
CA THR A 16 3.68 -0.60 -8.77
C THR A 16 4.20 -1.58 -7.70
N ALA A 17 5.24 -2.34 -8.03
CA ALA A 17 5.83 -3.31 -7.12
C ALA A 17 6.22 -2.69 -5.76
N ASP A 18 6.77 -1.47 -5.76
CA ASP A 18 7.11 -0.74 -4.53
C ASP A 18 5.87 -0.43 -3.66
N ARG A 19 4.73 -0.10 -4.26
CA ARG A 19 3.48 0.18 -3.52
C ARG A 19 2.85 -1.11 -2.99
N GLN A 20 2.92 -2.20 -3.74
CA GLN A 20 2.46 -3.51 -3.26
C GLN A 20 3.31 -3.98 -2.08
N GLU A 21 4.64 -3.91 -2.21
CA GLU A 21 5.55 -4.41 -1.18
C GLU A 21 5.48 -3.57 0.10
N VAL A 22 5.36 -2.23 0.00
CA VAL A 22 5.22 -1.40 1.21
C VAL A 22 3.95 -1.73 1.99
N LEU A 23 2.84 -2.05 1.30
CA LEU A 23 1.59 -2.47 1.95
C LEU A 23 1.76 -3.85 2.59
N ARG A 24 2.38 -4.80 1.89
CA ARG A 24 2.64 -6.15 2.39
C ARG A 24 3.47 -6.11 3.67
N LEU A 25 4.57 -5.37 3.67
CA LEU A 25 5.45 -5.24 4.83
C LEU A 25 4.77 -4.52 6.01
N ARG A 26 3.99 -3.46 5.74
CA ARG A 26 3.35 -2.67 6.80
C ARG A 26 2.13 -3.36 7.43
N PHE A 27 1.31 -4.06 6.64
CA PHE A 27 0.03 -4.59 7.11
C PHE A 27 0.00 -6.11 7.30
N TRP A 28 0.66 -6.88 6.43
CA TRP A 28 0.71 -8.34 6.58
C TRP A 28 1.88 -8.80 7.45
N ALA A 29 3.06 -8.23 7.25
CA ALA A 29 4.24 -8.55 8.06
C ALA A 29 4.33 -7.74 9.36
N GLY A 30 3.50 -6.71 9.53
CA GLY A 30 3.44 -5.90 10.75
C GLY A 30 4.70 -5.06 11.02
N LEU A 31 5.57 -4.86 10.03
CA LEU A 31 6.82 -4.12 10.22
C LEU A 31 6.57 -2.63 10.47
N SER A 32 7.42 -2.01 11.27
CA SER A 32 7.48 -0.55 11.41
C SER A 32 7.96 0.12 10.12
N THR A 33 7.80 1.44 10.02
CA THR A 33 8.36 2.22 8.89
C THR A 33 9.87 2.06 8.77
N LYS A 34 10.59 2.04 9.90
CA LYS A 34 12.05 1.88 9.94
C LYS A 34 12.48 0.49 9.46
N GLU A 35 11.82 -0.57 9.92
CA GLU A 35 12.09 -1.93 9.47
C GLU A 35 11.75 -2.12 7.99
N THR A 36 10.62 -1.58 7.55
CA THR A 36 10.20 -1.58 6.15
C THR A 36 11.26 -0.87 5.27
N ALA A 37 11.76 0.29 5.71
CA ALA A 37 12.81 1.03 5.01
C ALA A 37 14.09 0.20 4.85
N ARG A 38 14.48 -0.52 5.90
CA ARG A 38 15.63 -1.44 5.87
C ARG A 38 15.42 -2.59 4.88
N VAL A 39 14.26 -3.25 4.89
CA VAL A 39 13.93 -4.36 3.97
C VAL A 39 13.91 -3.89 2.52
N MET A 40 13.27 -2.73 2.26
CA MET A 40 13.13 -2.17 0.92
C MET A 40 14.40 -1.48 0.41
N ARG A 41 15.46 -1.35 1.23
CA ARG A 41 16.68 -0.56 0.94
C ARG A 41 16.36 0.86 0.48
N LYS A 42 15.43 1.54 1.18
CA LYS A 42 14.99 2.92 0.92
C LYS A 42 15.04 3.73 2.22
N GLY A 43 14.96 5.07 2.12
CA GLY A 43 14.81 5.93 3.30
C GLY A 43 13.39 5.90 3.88
N GLU A 44 13.25 6.17 5.19
CA GLU A 44 11.94 6.18 5.86
C GLU A 44 10.93 7.15 5.21
N SER A 45 11.41 8.31 4.73
CA SER A 45 10.55 9.27 4.00
C SER A 45 10.00 8.68 2.70
N ALA A 46 10.80 7.91 1.97
CA ALA A 46 10.34 7.23 0.75
C ALA A 46 9.28 6.18 1.07
N VAL A 47 9.46 5.41 2.15
CA VAL A 47 8.46 4.44 2.64
C VAL A 47 7.15 5.13 3.02
N LYS A 48 7.21 6.23 3.77
CA LYS A 48 6.02 7.03 4.12
C LYS A 48 5.28 7.50 2.87
N MET A 49 6.01 8.00 1.86
CA MET A 49 5.42 8.46 0.60
C MET A 49 4.81 7.32 -0.22
N LEU A 50 5.45 6.15 -0.27
CA LEU A 50 4.90 4.97 -0.94
C LEU A 50 3.60 4.52 -0.26
N LEU A 51 3.60 4.43 1.07
CA LEU A 51 2.45 4.03 1.86
C LEU A 51 1.28 5.02 1.71
N ALA A 52 1.55 6.32 1.87
CA ALA A 52 0.54 7.35 1.76
C ALA A 52 -0.15 7.34 0.39
N ARG A 53 0.64 7.24 -0.70
CA ARG A 53 0.10 7.19 -2.06
C ARG A 53 -0.66 5.89 -2.35
N ALA A 54 -0.19 4.76 -1.82
CA ALA A 54 -0.87 3.48 -2.00
C ALA A 54 -2.24 3.47 -1.29
N VAL A 55 -2.32 3.98 -0.05
CA VAL A 55 -3.58 4.05 0.70
C VAL A 55 -4.52 5.10 0.11
N ALA A 56 -4.01 6.27 -0.30
CA ALA A 56 -4.82 7.29 -0.96
C ALA A 56 -5.47 6.76 -2.24
N ASP A 57 -4.72 6.03 -3.07
CA ASP A 57 -5.25 5.43 -4.29
C ASP A 57 -6.33 4.37 -4.02
N LEU A 58 -6.17 3.53 -2.98
CA LEU A 58 -7.22 2.59 -2.60
C LEU A 58 -8.49 3.29 -2.13
N ARG A 59 -8.34 4.36 -1.33
CA ARG A 59 -9.47 5.13 -0.84
C ARG A 59 -10.21 5.81 -1.99
N GLU A 60 -9.49 6.57 -2.81
CA GLU A 60 -10.06 7.30 -3.93
C GLU A 60 -10.86 6.36 -4.84
N ARG A 61 -10.25 5.23 -5.23
CA ARG A 61 -10.83 4.36 -6.27
C ARG A 61 -11.83 3.31 -5.79
N CYS A 62 -11.86 3.01 -4.49
CA CYS A 62 -12.70 1.95 -3.95
C CYS A 62 -13.67 2.41 -2.87
N LEU A 63 -13.57 3.65 -2.39
CA LEU A 63 -14.48 4.22 -1.40
C LEU A 63 -15.09 5.55 -1.87
N ASP A 64 -14.30 6.44 -2.47
CA ASP A 64 -14.76 7.79 -2.81
C ASP A 64 -15.36 7.86 -4.24
N GLU A 65 -14.91 7.03 -5.17
CA GLU A 65 -15.47 6.88 -6.54
C GLU A 65 -16.63 5.86 -6.64
N THR A 66 -17.01 5.22 -5.53
CA THR A 66 -18.05 4.16 -5.47
C THR A 66 -19.31 4.69 -4.80
#